data_AF-A0A1C3J875-F1
#
_entry.id   AF-A0A1C3J875-F1
#
_cell.length_a   1.000
_cell.length_b   1.000
_cell.length_c   1.000
_cell.angle_alpha   90.00
_cell.angle_beta   90.00
_cell.angle_gamma   90.00
#
_symmetry.space_group_name_H-M   'P 1'
#
loop_
_entity.id
_entity.type
_entity.pdbx_description
1 polymer ?
#
loop_
_entity_poly.entity_id
_entity_poly.type
_entity_poly.pdbx_seq_one_letter_code
_entity_poly.pdbx_strand_id
1 'polypeptide(L)'
;MSRIIDDITGSDLNRLKQLFSPAKVNEGASVALSGVFDTFHRDFSVGSARGENLQLTPRDIRQIRKVIKEQSGFDLLTDSIPDSRTDMAQFFPNEKLSSRPVKDKVIKIYGILSTNINGKSYDLQEGMNIEVALSHLTSIEHSQVVVVENYEAFSKFRLVQTDIGSNPLIVYRGDKDTGVISKEIALAFPEVELIAWFDSDPKGISLALSSGATYMLLPNLSMGSLKKHGRSDLFADQYQNWDRVSKLIPPKLESIISELEKGITQESIMANQIAVRLHQI
;
A
#
# COMPACT_ATOMS: atom_id res chain seq x y z
N MET A 1 28.63 18.52 -24.18
CA MET A 1 27.35 18.08 -24.78
C MET A 1 26.39 17.81 -23.64
N SER A 2 25.16 18.32 -23.71
CA SER A 2 24.10 18.06 -22.72
C SER A 2 23.86 16.54 -22.64
N ARG A 3 23.87 15.99 -21.43
CA ARG A 3 23.54 14.58 -21.18
C ARG A 3 22.09 14.49 -20.78
N ILE A 4 21.22 14.30 -21.77
CA ILE A 4 19.78 14.26 -21.53
C ILE A 4 19.39 13.10 -20.60
N ILE A 5 20.20 12.03 -20.59
CA ILE A 5 20.01 10.84 -19.74
C ILE A 5 20.14 11.11 -18.23
N ASP A 6 20.77 12.22 -17.84
CA ASP A 6 20.98 12.55 -16.42
C ASP A 6 19.67 13.08 -15.79
N ASP A 7 18.77 13.65 -16.60
CA ASP A 7 17.55 14.35 -16.14
C ASP A 7 16.23 13.70 -16.63
N ILE A 8 16.29 12.64 -17.44
CA ILE A 8 15.08 11.95 -17.92
C ILE A 8 14.33 11.29 -16.74
N THR A 9 12.99 11.35 -16.77
CA THR A 9 12.11 10.64 -15.84
C THR A 9 11.42 9.43 -16.49
N GLY A 10 10.85 8.52 -15.70
CA GLY A 10 10.10 7.38 -16.24
C GLY A 10 8.88 7.80 -17.09
N SER A 11 8.26 8.94 -16.74
CA SER A 11 7.20 9.56 -17.54
C SER A 11 7.73 10.02 -18.90
N ASP A 12 8.91 10.62 -18.94
CA ASP A 12 9.55 11.04 -20.18
C ASP A 12 9.90 9.86 -21.08
N LEU A 13 10.41 8.75 -20.51
CA LEU A 13 10.70 7.54 -21.29
C LEU A 13 9.45 6.95 -21.94
N ASN A 14 8.33 6.94 -21.22
CA ASN A 14 7.03 6.53 -21.77
C ASN A 14 6.58 7.45 -22.91
N ARG A 15 6.68 8.78 -22.73
CA ARG A 15 6.35 9.77 -23.76
C ARG A 15 7.22 9.61 -25.01
N LEU A 16 8.51 9.34 -24.83
CA LEU A 16 9.45 9.09 -25.93
C LEU A 16 9.10 7.80 -26.68
N LYS A 17 8.78 6.71 -25.98
CA LYS A 17 8.36 5.45 -26.61
C LYS A 17 7.09 5.58 -27.45
N GLN A 18 6.14 6.42 -27.02
CA GLN A 18 4.92 6.68 -27.78
C GLN A 18 5.16 7.34 -29.15
N LEU A 19 6.37 7.83 -29.44
CA LEU A 19 6.75 8.31 -30.77
C LEU A 19 6.99 7.17 -31.77
N PHE A 20 7.26 5.96 -31.30
CA PHE A 20 7.65 4.84 -32.13
C PHE A 20 6.47 3.95 -32.57
N SER A 21 5.25 4.49 -32.56
CA SER A 21 4.13 3.85 -33.25
C SER A 21 4.30 3.95 -34.78
N PRO A 22 3.83 2.96 -35.56
CA PRO A 22 4.06 2.94 -37.01
C PRO A 22 3.63 4.21 -37.75
N ALA A 23 2.50 4.82 -37.36
CA ALA A 23 2.02 6.06 -37.96
C ALA A 23 2.99 7.23 -37.72
N LYS A 24 3.43 7.42 -36.47
CA LYS A 24 4.25 8.57 -36.09
C LYS A 24 5.67 8.51 -36.64
N VAL A 25 6.25 7.31 -36.75
CA VAL A 25 7.58 7.13 -37.34
C VAL A 25 7.59 7.52 -38.82
N ASN A 26 6.49 7.31 -39.52
CA ASN A 26 6.38 7.57 -40.96
C ASN A 26 5.92 9.00 -41.29
N GLU A 27 4.98 9.54 -40.50
CA GLU A 27 4.33 10.83 -40.79
C GLU A 27 4.82 11.98 -39.91
N GLY A 28 5.52 11.67 -38.81
CA GLY A 28 5.90 12.63 -37.78
C GLY A 28 4.92 12.64 -36.60
N ALA A 29 5.15 13.54 -35.64
CA ALA A 29 4.34 13.65 -34.44
C ALA A 29 4.24 15.09 -33.95
N SER A 30 3.13 15.41 -33.28
CA SER A 30 2.99 16.64 -32.50
C SER A 30 2.99 16.27 -31.02
N VAL A 31 3.89 16.87 -30.23
CA VAL A 31 3.99 16.65 -28.78
C VAL A 31 4.00 17.99 -28.05
N ALA A 32 3.59 18.03 -26.78
CA ALA A 32 3.73 19.24 -25.98
C ALA A 32 5.22 19.63 -25.83
N LEU A 33 5.53 20.91 -26.02
CA LEU A 33 6.88 21.46 -25.85
C LEU A 33 7.18 21.64 -24.35
N SER A 34 7.42 20.51 -23.68
CA SER A 34 7.65 20.48 -22.23
C SER A 34 8.49 19.29 -21.79
N GLY A 35 9.24 19.46 -20.70
CA GLY A 35 10.10 18.43 -20.13
C GLY A 35 11.15 17.96 -21.14
N VAL A 36 11.24 16.66 -21.37
CA VAL A 36 12.24 16.07 -22.26
C VAL A 36 12.23 16.61 -23.70
N PHE A 37 11.06 17.01 -24.22
CA PHE A 37 10.95 17.53 -25.58
C PHE A 37 11.46 18.97 -25.73
N ASP A 38 11.35 19.78 -24.68
CA ASP A 38 11.97 21.11 -24.65
C ASP A 38 13.51 20.99 -24.67
N THR A 39 14.05 20.07 -23.86
CA THR A 39 15.49 19.77 -23.87
C THR A 39 15.97 19.26 -25.22
N PHE A 40 15.23 18.36 -25.87
CA PHE A 40 15.56 17.91 -27.23
C PHE A 40 15.54 19.06 -28.25
N HIS A 41 14.54 19.93 -28.17
CA HIS A 41 14.44 21.08 -29.07
C HIS A 41 15.61 22.05 -28.88
N ARG A 42 15.87 22.44 -27.63
CA ARG A 42 16.90 23.42 -27.26
C ARG A 42 18.32 22.91 -27.49
N ASP A 43 18.63 21.70 -27.04
CA ASP A 43 20.01 21.20 -26.96
C ASP A 43 20.42 20.37 -28.17
N PHE A 44 19.46 19.84 -28.93
CA PHE A 44 19.71 18.96 -30.09
C PHE A 44 19.04 19.45 -31.37
N SER A 45 18.41 20.62 -31.36
CA SER A 45 17.74 21.21 -32.53
C SER A 45 16.70 20.28 -33.17
N VAL A 46 15.97 19.54 -32.33
CA VAL A 46 14.94 18.59 -32.75
C VAL A 46 13.61 19.31 -32.93
N GLY A 47 12.96 19.11 -34.08
CA GLY A 47 11.61 19.59 -34.36
C GLY A 47 11.48 21.11 -34.51
N SER A 48 10.24 21.58 -34.67
CA SER A 48 9.90 23.01 -34.81
C SER A 48 8.74 23.41 -33.91
N ALA A 49 8.94 24.44 -33.09
CA ALA A 49 7.92 24.94 -32.18
C ALA A 49 6.75 25.60 -32.93
N ARG A 50 5.52 25.23 -32.54
CA ARG A 50 4.25 25.85 -32.99
C ARG A 50 3.32 26.01 -31.80
N GLY A 51 3.32 27.21 -31.21
CA GLY A 51 2.62 27.48 -29.96
C GLY A 51 3.17 26.63 -28.82
N GLU A 52 2.30 25.93 -28.09
CA GLU A 52 2.66 25.06 -26.97
C GLU A 52 3.14 23.66 -27.40
N ASN A 53 3.21 23.40 -28.71
CA ASN A 53 3.56 22.10 -29.26
C ASN A 53 4.86 22.13 -30.07
N LEU A 54 5.57 21.02 -30.06
CA LEU A 54 6.72 20.72 -30.89
C LEU A 54 6.29 19.78 -32.04
N GLN A 55 6.47 20.22 -33.28
CA GLN A 55 6.27 19.40 -34.47
C GLN A 55 7.54 18.61 -34.77
N LEU A 56 7.43 17.29 -34.83
CA LEU A 56 8.51 16.36 -35.07
C LEU A 56 8.33 15.72 -36.44
N THR A 57 9.37 15.77 -37.27
CA THR A 57 9.45 15.02 -38.51
C THR A 57 9.93 13.58 -38.25
N PRO A 58 9.80 12.66 -39.22
CA PRO A 58 10.45 11.34 -39.14
C PRO A 58 11.96 11.40 -38.88
N ARG A 59 12.64 12.45 -39.37
CA ARG A 59 14.07 12.67 -39.10
C ARG A 59 14.32 13.01 -37.65
N ASP A 60 13.48 13.86 -37.06
CA ASP A 60 13.56 14.24 -35.64
C ASP A 60 13.36 13.04 -34.72
N ILE A 61 12.38 12.19 -35.01
CA ILE A 61 12.13 10.96 -34.24
C ILE A 61 13.34 10.01 -34.31
N ARG A 62 13.96 9.87 -35.48
CA ARG A 62 15.21 9.10 -35.62
C ARG A 62 16.37 9.72 -34.84
N GLN A 63 16.46 11.05 -34.80
CA GLN A 63 17.48 11.75 -34.04
C GLN A 63 17.30 11.59 -32.54
N ILE A 64 16.07 11.68 -32.03
CA ILE A 64 15.72 11.37 -30.63
C ILE A 64 16.18 9.95 -30.27
N ARG A 65 15.83 8.95 -31.08
CA ARG A 65 16.27 7.55 -30.87
C ARG A 65 17.78 7.44 -30.80
N LYS A 66 18.47 8.07 -31.76
CA LYS A 66 19.92 8.04 -31.87
C LYS A 66 20.58 8.61 -30.61
N VAL A 67 20.15 9.80 -30.17
CA VAL A 67 20.71 10.46 -28.98
C VAL A 67 20.51 9.63 -27.72
N ILE A 68 19.31 9.07 -27.49
CA ILE A 68 19.09 8.20 -26.33
C ILE A 68 19.99 6.96 -26.41
N LYS A 69 20.00 6.27 -27.54
CA LYS A 69 20.79 5.05 -27.72
C LYS A 69 22.29 5.28 -27.54
N GLU A 70 22.82 6.39 -28.05
CA GLU A 70 24.23 6.74 -27.91
C GLU A 70 24.63 7.12 -26.47
N GLN A 71 23.71 7.71 -25.70
CA GLN A 71 24.00 8.16 -24.34
C GLN A 71 23.76 7.08 -23.28
N SER A 72 22.70 6.25 -23.39
CA SER A 72 22.33 5.24 -22.39
C SER A 72 22.51 3.79 -22.84
N GLY A 73 22.75 3.54 -24.13
CA GLY A 73 22.69 2.18 -24.70
C GLY A 73 21.27 1.64 -24.86
N PHE A 74 20.24 2.36 -24.40
CA PHE A 74 18.83 1.96 -24.48
C PHE A 74 18.22 2.33 -25.84
N ASP A 75 17.61 1.37 -26.52
CA ASP A 75 16.94 1.57 -27.79
C ASP A 75 15.42 1.73 -27.62
N LEU A 76 14.93 2.96 -27.80
CA LEU A 76 13.50 3.31 -27.69
C LEU A 76 12.57 2.46 -28.56
N LEU A 77 13.06 1.87 -29.65
CA LEU A 77 12.24 1.08 -30.57
C LEU A 77 12.17 -0.40 -30.17
N THR A 78 13.27 -0.98 -29.70
CA THR A 78 13.40 -2.44 -29.53
C THR A 78 13.38 -2.90 -28.08
N ASP A 79 13.89 -2.10 -27.16
CA ASP A 79 14.08 -2.52 -25.77
C ASP A 79 12.79 -2.27 -25.00
N SER A 80 12.28 -3.25 -24.25
CA SER A 80 11.17 -3.04 -23.31
C SER A 80 11.57 -2.07 -22.20
N ILE A 81 10.64 -1.29 -21.65
CA ILE A 81 10.95 -0.43 -20.48
C ILE A 81 11.17 -1.38 -19.30
N PRO A 82 12.34 -1.37 -18.63
CA PRO A 82 12.59 -2.23 -17.49
C PRO A 82 11.60 -2.00 -16.34
N ASP A 83 11.23 -3.09 -15.65
CA ASP A 83 10.20 -3.06 -14.60
C ASP A 83 10.75 -2.72 -13.19
N SER A 84 12.06 -2.89 -12.95
CA SER A 84 12.69 -2.62 -11.65
C SER A 84 13.68 -1.46 -11.70
N ARG A 85 13.90 -0.80 -10.55
CA ARG A 85 14.90 0.28 -10.41
C ARG A 85 16.32 -0.21 -10.70
N THR A 86 16.61 -1.46 -10.31
CA THR A 86 17.91 -2.10 -10.54
C THR A 86 18.17 -2.33 -12.03
N ASP A 87 17.15 -2.75 -12.77
CA ASP A 87 17.27 -2.96 -14.23
C ASP A 87 17.35 -1.62 -14.97
N MET A 88 16.63 -0.58 -14.50
CA MET A 88 16.74 0.78 -15.03
C MET A 88 18.15 1.38 -14.85
N ALA A 89 18.80 1.07 -13.73
CA ALA A 89 20.16 1.53 -13.43
C ALA A 89 21.23 0.96 -14.39
N GLN A 90 20.91 -0.10 -15.16
CA GLN A 90 21.80 -0.61 -16.21
C GLN A 90 21.94 0.38 -17.38
N PHE A 91 20.92 1.20 -17.63
CA PHE A 91 20.85 2.07 -18.79
C PHE A 91 20.96 3.55 -18.42
N PHE A 92 20.45 3.94 -17.26
CA PHE A 92 20.34 5.35 -16.90
C PHE A 92 20.87 5.62 -15.47
N PRO A 93 21.66 6.69 -15.26
CA PRO A 93 22.25 7.00 -13.95
C PRO A 93 21.25 7.46 -12.88
N ASN A 94 20.07 7.95 -13.29
CA ASN A 94 19.12 8.59 -12.39
C ASN A 94 18.11 7.57 -11.79
N GLU A 95 18.22 7.29 -10.49
CA GLU A 95 17.36 6.33 -9.76
C GLU A 95 15.85 6.65 -9.77
N LYS A 96 15.44 7.84 -10.28
CA LYS A 96 14.05 8.31 -10.32
C LYS A 96 13.25 7.87 -11.55
N LEU A 97 13.72 6.85 -12.27
CA LEU A 97 13.20 6.45 -13.57
C LEU A 97 12.10 5.37 -13.56
N SER A 98 11.82 4.72 -12.43
CA SER A 98 10.70 3.77 -12.34
C SER A 98 9.40 4.51 -11.99
N SER A 99 8.51 4.74 -12.97
CA SER A 99 7.18 5.32 -12.74
C SER A 99 6.14 4.30 -12.27
N ARG A 100 6.55 3.12 -11.81
CA ARG A 100 5.67 2.15 -11.13
C ARG A 100 6.17 1.96 -9.70
N PRO A 101 5.32 2.11 -8.67
CA PRO A 101 5.63 1.54 -7.38
C PRO A 101 5.56 0.01 -7.52
N VAL A 102 6.62 -0.62 -8.02
CA VAL A 102 6.84 -2.06 -7.85
C VAL A 102 7.47 -2.27 -6.48
N LYS A 103 6.83 -1.74 -5.44
CA LYS A 103 7.09 -2.26 -4.10
C LYS A 103 6.08 -3.38 -3.95
N ASP A 104 6.56 -4.61 -4.08
CA ASP A 104 5.84 -5.72 -3.49
C ASP A 104 5.53 -5.32 -2.03
N LYS A 105 4.28 -5.50 -1.60
CA LYS A 105 3.84 -5.00 -0.31
C LYS A 105 4.58 -5.80 0.76
N VAL A 106 5.43 -5.13 1.53
CA VAL A 106 6.13 -5.77 2.64
C VAL A 106 5.17 -5.85 3.81
N ILE A 107 5.02 -7.05 4.35
CA ILE A 107 4.16 -7.35 5.48
C ILE A 107 5.04 -7.62 6.70
N LYS A 108 4.58 -7.18 7.88
CA LYS A 108 5.21 -7.47 9.17
C LYS A 108 4.36 -8.46 9.92
N ILE A 109 4.94 -9.59 10.31
CA ILE A 109 4.20 -10.71 10.89
C ILE A 109 4.93 -11.37 12.05
N TYR A 110 4.18 -11.94 12.99
CA TYR A 110 4.68 -12.89 13.98
C TYR A 110 3.54 -13.73 14.55
N GLY A 111 3.83 -14.96 14.99
CA GLY A 111 2.90 -15.80 15.75
C GLY A 111 3.05 -15.63 17.27
N ILE A 112 1.98 -15.83 18.02
CA ILE A 112 1.98 -15.69 19.49
C ILE A 112 2.80 -16.78 20.19
N LEU A 113 2.83 -18.00 19.70
CA LEU A 113 3.68 -19.06 20.26
C LEU A 113 4.87 -19.33 19.34
N SER A 114 4.61 -19.47 18.04
CA SER A 114 5.63 -19.64 17.01
C SER A 114 5.10 -19.06 15.71
N THR A 115 5.97 -18.51 14.88
CA THR A 115 5.57 -17.99 13.55
C THR A 115 5.72 -19.12 12.54
N ASN A 116 4.61 -19.64 12.02
CA ASN A 116 4.57 -20.77 11.10
C ASN A 116 4.11 -20.30 9.72
N ILE A 117 5.06 -20.15 8.81
CA ILE A 117 4.81 -19.69 7.43
C ILE A 117 5.71 -20.45 6.47
N ASN A 118 5.25 -20.63 5.23
CA ASN A 118 6.02 -21.28 4.15
C ASN A 118 6.54 -22.67 4.54
N GLY A 119 5.75 -23.44 5.28
CA GLY A 119 6.12 -24.76 5.79
C GLY A 119 7.26 -24.76 6.82
N LYS A 120 7.60 -23.60 7.40
CA LYS A 120 8.67 -23.44 8.39
C LYS A 120 8.14 -22.82 9.67
N SER A 121 8.71 -23.24 10.79
CA SER A 121 8.44 -22.65 12.11
C SER A 121 9.61 -21.80 12.56
N TYR A 122 9.33 -20.58 13.00
CA TYR A 122 10.30 -19.63 13.52
C TYR A 122 9.93 -19.28 14.96
N ASP A 123 10.89 -19.46 15.86
CA ASP A 123 10.80 -19.01 17.24
C ASP A 123 11.34 -17.58 17.33
N LEU A 124 10.45 -16.63 17.59
CA LEU A 124 10.75 -15.20 17.60
C LEU A 124 10.69 -14.68 19.04
N GLN A 125 11.73 -13.99 19.47
CA GLN A 125 11.75 -13.33 20.78
C GLN A 125 10.78 -12.15 20.82
N GLU A 126 10.48 -11.66 22.02
CA GLU A 126 9.64 -10.48 22.20
C GLU A 126 10.25 -9.27 21.46
N GLY A 127 9.39 -8.52 20.77
CA GLY A 127 9.79 -7.40 19.90
C GLY A 127 10.27 -7.81 18.50
N MET A 128 10.53 -9.09 18.23
CA MET A 128 10.87 -9.57 16.90
C MET A 128 9.61 -9.75 16.03
N ASN A 129 9.75 -9.46 14.74
CA ASN A 129 8.79 -9.77 13.69
C ASN A 129 9.55 -10.12 12.41
N ILE A 130 8.89 -10.86 11.51
CA ILE A 130 9.40 -11.14 10.18
C ILE A 130 8.82 -10.10 9.23
N GLU A 131 9.71 -9.47 8.46
CA GLU A 131 9.35 -8.69 7.28
C GLU A 131 9.51 -9.55 6.04
N VAL A 132 8.42 -9.73 5.30
CA VAL A 132 8.41 -10.52 4.08
C VAL A 132 7.59 -9.80 3.02
N ALA A 133 7.99 -9.92 1.77
CA ALA A 133 7.20 -9.41 0.65
C ALA A 133 5.98 -10.32 0.47
N LEU A 134 4.78 -9.78 0.28
CA LEU A 134 3.55 -10.58 0.23
C LEU A 134 3.61 -11.66 -0.85
N SER A 135 4.24 -11.38 -2.00
CA SER A 135 4.41 -12.38 -3.07
C SER A 135 5.30 -13.57 -2.68
N HIS A 136 6.11 -13.46 -1.63
CA HIS A 136 6.97 -14.52 -1.11
C HIS A 136 6.33 -15.31 0.03
N LEU A 137 5.16 -14.91 0.52
CA LEU A 137 4.37 -15.69 1.46
C LEU A 137 3.55 -16.70 0.64
N THR A 138 3.94 -17.98 0.66
CA THR A 138 3.31 -19.06 -0.11
C THR A 138 2.30 -19.86 0.71
N SER A 139 2.43 -19.87 2.03
CA SER A 139 1.53 -20.58 2.95
C SER A 139 1.56 -19.98 4.35
N ILE A 140 0.44 -20.11 5.06
CA ILE A 140 0.25 -19.72 6.46
C ILE A 140 -0.22 -20.96 7.21
N GLU A 141 0.59 -21.48 8.13
CA GLU A 141 0.23 -22.64 8.98
C GLU A 141 -0.37 -22.18 10.32
N HIS A 142 -1.29 -21.22 10.24
CA HIS A 142 -2.09 -20.70 11.34
C HIS A 142 -3.57 -20.74 10.95
N SER A 143 -4.44 -21.16 11.87
CA SER A 143 -5.89 -21.17 11.62
C SER A 143 -6.49 -19.76 11.59
N GLN A 144 -5.86 -18.82 12.29
CA GLN A 144 -6.34 -17.45 12.46
C GLN A 144 -5.25 -16.45 12.11
N VAL A 145 -5.64 -15.39 11.41
CA VAL A 145 -4.79 -14.25 11.09
C VAL A 145 -5.44 -12.99 11.67
N VAL A 146 -4.76 -12.32 12.59
CA VAL A 146 -5.23 -11.06 13.17
C VAL A 146 -4.53 -9.89 12.50
N VAL A 147 -5.29 -9.08 11.77
CA VAL A 147 -4.80 -7.86 11.14
C VAL A 147 -4.96 -6.69 12.10
N VAL A 148 -3.85 -6.05 12.43
CA VAL A 148 -3.78 -4.98 13.43
C VAL A 148 -3.53 -3.64 12.74
N GLU A 149 -4.31 -2.61 13.10
CA GLU A 149 -4.22 -1.31 12.44
C GLU A 149 -3.04 -0.46 12.88
N ASN A 150 -2.80 -0.40 14.18
CA ASN A 150 -1.77 0.44 14.75
C ASN A 150 -0.46 -0.34 14.96
N TYR A 151 0.68 0.27 14.64
CA TYR A 151 1.98 -0.41 14.78
C TYR A 151 2.36 -0.66 16.25
N GLU A 152 2.05 0.28 17.15
CA GLU A 152 2.28 0.08 18.58
C GLU A 152 1.42 -1.07 19.11
N ALA A 153 0.14 -1.11 18.71
CA ALA A 153 -0.75 -2.21 19.06
C ALA A 153 -0.28 -3.55 18.49
N PHE A 154 0.20 -3.55 17.23
CA PHE A 154 0.82 -4.71 16.60
C PHE A 154 2.02 -5.20 17.40
N SER A 155 2.95 -4.31 17.76
CA SER A 155 4.19 -4.67 18.45
C SER A 155 3.97 -5.28 19.84
N LYS A 156 2.82 -4.94 20.47
CA LYS A 156 2.48 -5.31 21.84
C LYS A 156 1.27 -6.25 21.92
N PHE A 157 0.81 -6.83 20.81
CA PHE A 157 -0.41 -7.64 20.77
C PHE A 157 -0.38 -8.80 21.78
N ARG A 158 0.81 -9.35 22.09
CA ARG A 158 1.01 -10.39 23.11
C ARG A 158 0.43 -10.05 24.49
N LEU A 159 0.27 -8.76 24.81
CA LEU A 159 -0.29 -8.26 26.07
C LEU A 159 -1.81 -8.14 26.06
N VAL A 160 -2.45 -8.35 24.90
CA VAL A 160 -3.89 -8.17 24.72
C VAL A 160 -4.64 -9.37 25.29
N GLN A 161 -5.61 -9.10 26.16
CA GLN A 161 -6.50 -10.13 26.69
C GLN A 161 -7.61 -10.41 25.68
N THR A 162 -7.62 -11.61 25.11
CA THR A 162 -8.55 -12.03 24.05
C THR A 162 -8.90 -13.52 24.17
N ASP A 163 -9.97 -13.96 23.50
CA ASP A 163 -10.47 -15.33 23.46
C ASP A 163 -10.29 -16.04 22.10
N ILE A 164 -9.41 -15.51 21.25
CA ILE A 164 -8.97 -16.21 20.04
C ILE A 164 -8.11 -17.43 20.35
N GLY A 165 -7.77 -18.20 19.32
CA GLY A 165 -6.90 -19.36 19.42
C GLY A 165 -5.54 -19.04 20.04
N SER A 166 -4.82 -20.08 20.44
CA SER A 166 -3.56 -19.93 21.20
C SER A 166 -2.40 -19.39 20.37
N ASN A 167 -2.40 -19.59 19.05
CA ASN A 167 -1.32 -19.15 18.16
C ASN A 167 -1.83 -18.56 16.84
N PRO A 168 -2.51 -17.40 16.86
CA PRO A 168 -2.83 -16.66 15.64
C PRO A 168 -1.55 -16.07 15.03
N LEU A 169 -1.56 -15.86 13.71
CA LEU A 169 -0.58 -15.02 13.05
C LEU A 169 -1.01 -13.55 13.18
N ILE A 170 -0.20 -12.74 13.83
CA ILE A 170 -0.45 -11.30 13.97
C ILE A 170 0.21 -10.59 12.80
N VAL A 171 -0.55 -9.73 12.11
CA VAL A 171 -0.10 -9.03 10.92
C VAL A 171 -0.36 -7.54 11.09
N TYR A 172 0.66 -6.72 10.86
CA TYR A 172 0.47 -5.29 10.73
C TYR A 172 -0.19 -4.95 9.39
N ARG A 173 -1.29 -4.19 9.40
CA ARG A 173 -2.05 -3.88 8.18
C ARG A 173 -1.31 -3.00 7.17
N GLY A 174 -0.21 -2.37 7.57
CA GLY A 174 0.49 -1.32 6.81
C GLY A 174 -0.08 0.08 7.02
N ASP A 175 0.66 1.09 6.57
CA ASP A 175 0.24 2.49 6.62
C ASP A 175 0.05 3.07 5.19
N LYS A 176 -0.11 4.40 5.09
CA LYS A 176 -0.26 5.08 3.80
C LYS A 176 1.00 4.98 2.92
N ASP A 177 2.17 4.77 3.53
CA ASP A 177 3.47 4.77 2.86
C ASP A 177 3.86 3.35 2.40
N THR A 178 3.45 2.31 3.14
CA THR A 178 3.68 0.89 2.82
C THR A 178 2.51 0.24 2.08
N GLY A 179 1.32 0.85 2.14
CA GLY A 179 0.07 0.34 1.58
C GLY A 179 -0.67 -0.59 2.54
N VAL A 180 -2.00 -0.54 2.52
CA VAL A 180 -2.88 -1.44 3.30
C VAL A 180 -2.92 -2.82 2.61
N ILE A 181 -2.73 -3.90 3.38
CA ILE A 181 -2.57 -5.28 2.85
C ILE A 181 -3.71 -6.26 3.20
N SER A 182 -4.67 -5.80 3.99
CA SER A 182 -5.63 -6.69 4.65
C SER A 182 -6.51 -7.46 3.66
N LYS A 183 -6.95 -6.80 2.59
CA LYS A 183 -7.74 -7.42 1.52
C LYS A 183 -6.91 -8.39 0.69
N GLU A 184 -5.65 -8.08 0.45
CA GLU A 184 -4.75 -8.96 -0.30
C GLU A 184 -4.46 -10.25 0.48
N ILE A 185 -4.34 -10.19 1.80
CA ILE A 185 -4.24 -11.39 2.64
C ILE A 185 -5.50 -12.24 2.53
N ALA A 186 -6.68 -11.63 2.64
CA ALA A 186 -7.96 -12.35 2.51
C ALA A 186 -8.08 -13.08 1.16
N LEU A 187 -7.60 -12.45 0.08
CA LEU A 187 -7.64 -13.02 -1.27
C LEU A 187 -6.57 -14.10 -1.50
N ALA A 188 -5.37 -13.91 -0.95
CA ALA A 188 -4.26 -14.85 -1.13
C ALA A 188 -4.42 -16.11 -0.28
N PHE A 189 -5.08 -16.01 0.88
CA PHE A 189 -5.24 -17.09 1.84
C PHE A 189 -6.69 -17.25 2.28
N PRO A 190 -7.61 -17.68 1.39
CA PRO A 190 -9.03 -17.77 1.73
C PRO A 190 -9.37 -18.81 2.80
N GLU A 191 -8.47 -19.75 3.07
CA GLU A 191 -8.65 -20.83 4.05
C GLU A 191 -8.37 -20.39 5.50
N VAL A 192 -7.77 -19.21 5.71
CA VAL A 192 -7.47 -18.70 7.06
C VAL A 192 -8.61 -17.84 7.57
N GLU A 193 -8.92 -17.95 8.85
CA GLU A 193 -9.89 -17.06 9.48
C GLU A 193 -9.27 -15.68 9.70
N LEU A 194 -9.71 -14.71 8.89
CA LEU A 194 -9.21 -13.33 8.97
C LEU A 194 -10.00 -12.52 10.00
N ILE A 195 -9.28 -12.01 11.00
CA ILE A 195 -9.80 -11.26 12.13
C ILE A 195 -9.24 -9.84 12.07
N ALA A 196 -10.11 -8.83 12.07
CA ALA A 196 -9.68 -7.43 12.19
C ALA A 196 -9.58 -7.01 13.66
N TRP A 197 -8.49 -6.36 14.04
CA TRP A 197 -8.42 -5.61 15.30
C TRP A 197 -8.00 -4.18 15.01
N PHE A 198 -9.02 -3.32 14.91
CA PHE A 198 -8.92 -1.90 14.59
C PHE A 198 -9.53 -1.06 15.72
N ASP A 199 -9.43 0.26 15.60
CA ASP A 199 -10.08 1.16 16.55
C ASP A 199 -11.58 0.87 16.64
N SER A 200 -12.14 0.92 17.84
CA SER A 200 -13.56 0.68 18.08
C SER A 200 -14.32 2.00 17.96
N ASP A 201 -14.39 2.46 16.73
CA ASP A 201 -15.09 3.65 16.28
C ASP A 201 -15.76 3.37 14.91
N PRO A 202 -16.62 4.26 14.38
CA PRO A 202 -17.31 4.02 13.12
C PRO A 202 -16.36 3.76 11.94
N LYS A 203 -15.17 4.38 11.92
CA LYS A 203 -14.19 4.23 10.85
C LYS A 203 -13.47 2.89 10.92
N GLY A 204 -13.01 2.50 12.10
CA GLY A 204 -12.36 1.22 12.33
C GLY A 204 -13.27 0.05 12.00
N ILE A 205 -14.55 0.11 12.38
CA ILE A 205 -15.53 -0.92 11.99
C ILE A 205 -15.75 -0.94 10.46
N SER A 206 -15.83 0.23 9.82
CA SER A 206 -15.94 0.33 8.35
C SER A 206 -14.71 -0.26 7.63
N LEU A 207 -13.51 -0.02 8.16
CA LEU A 207 -12.25 -0.55 7.65
C LEU A 207 -12.18 -2.06 7.85
N ALA A 208 -12.64 -2.58 8.99
CA ALA A 208 -12.71 -4.00 9.26
C ALA A 208 -13.57 -4.72 8.21
N LEU A 209 -14.75 -4.18 7.90
CA LEU A 209 -15.61 -4.73 6.84
C LEU A 209 -14.94 -4.67 5.46
N SER A 210 -14.27 -3.55 5.15
CA SER A 210 -13.61 -3.36 3.85
C SER A 210 -12.36 -4.23 3.68
N SER A 211 -11.84 -4.79 4.78
CA SER A 211 -10.63 -5.62 4.80
C SER A 211 -10.84 -7.05 4.31
N GLY A 212 -12.10 -7.50 4.22
CA GLY A 212 -12.42 -8.90 3.95
C GLY A 212 -12.38 -9.81 5.18
N ALA A 213 -12.18 -9.25 6.37
CA ALA A 213 -12.31 -9.98 7.63
C ALA A 213 -13.78 -10.36 7.88
N THR A 214 -14.00 -11.58 8.37
CA THR A 214 -15.31 -12.08 8.80
C THR A 214 -15.53 -11.96 10.30
N TYR A 215 -14.45 -11.64 11.03
CA TYR A 215 -14.47 -11.43 12.47
C TYR A 215 -13.76 -10.14 12.85
N MET A 216 -14.14 -9.58 13.99
CA MET A 216 -13.50 -8.43 14.61
C MET A 216 -13.25 -8.68 16.09
N LEU A 217 -12.09 -8.24 16.59
CA LEU A 217 -11.82 -8.12 18.01
C LEU A 217 -12.40 -6.81 18.53
N LEU A 218 -13.44 -6.90 19.37
CA LEU A 218 -14.11 -5.74 19.94
C LEU A 218 -13.95 -5.70 21.46
N PRO A 219 -13.81 -4.52 22.06
CA PRO A 219 -13.59 -4.37 23.50
C PRO A 219 -14.86 -4.71 24.28
N ASN A 220 -14.69 -5.46 25.37
CA ASN A 220 -15.74 -5.66 26.36
C ASN A 220 -15.86 -4.42 27.26
N LEU A 221 -16.54 -3.39 26.75
CA LEU A 221 -16.66 -2.11 27.43
C LEU A 221 -17.80 -2.07 28.46
N SER A 222 -17.60 -1.19 29.44
CA SER A 222 -18.66 -0.60 30.26
C SER A 222 -18.83 0.87 29.89
N MET A 223 -19.99 1.46 30.21
CA MET A 223 -20.23 2.90 30.05
C MET A 223 -19.17 3.73 30.77
N GLY A 224 -18.78 3.35 31.99
CA GLY A 224 -17.74 4.06 32.75
C GLY A 224 -16.38 4.04 32.05
N SER A 225 -16.01 2.90 31.47
CA SER A 225 -14.75 2.73 30.73
C SER A 225 -14.71 3.64 29.51
N LEU A 226 -15.76 3.61 28.66
CA LEU A 226 -15.80 4.45 27.46
C LEU A 226 -15.93 5.94 27.80
N LYS A 227 -16.66 6.30 28.86
CA LYS A 227 -16.75 7.70 29.30
C LYS A 227 -15.37 8.27 29.68
N LYS A 228 -14.57 7.48 30.39
CA LYS A 228 -13.25 7.87 30.91
C LYS A 228 -12.14 7.83 29.85
N HIS A 229 -12.16 6.83 28.97
CA HIS A 229 -11.05 6.52 28.06
C HIS A 229 -11.38 6.68 26.58
N GLY A 230 -12.65 6.92 26.26
CA GLY A 230 -13.14 7.16 24.91
C GLY A 230 -13.10 8.63 24.49
N ARG A 231 -13.09 8.81 23.17
CA ARG A 231 -12.87 10.07 22.46
C ARG A 231 -14.06 10.40 21.58
N SER A 232 -14.62 11.60 21.74
CA SER A 232 -15.81 12.02 21.00
C SER A 232 -15.52 12.40 19.55
N ASP A 233 -14.31 12.87 19.27
CA ASP A 233 -13.86 13.21 17.92
C ASP A 233 -13.84 12.00 16.97
N LEU A 234 -13.54 10.81 17.51
CA LEU A 234 -13.57 9.55 16.74
C LEU A 234 -14.98 9.18 16.24
N PHE A 235 -16.03 9.66 16.92
CA PHE A 235 -17.41 9.40 16.54
C PHE A 235 -17.98 10.51 15.65
N ALA A 236 -17.76 11.78 16.01
CA ALA A 236 -18.30 12.95 15.33
C ALA A 236 -17.90 13.02 13.85
N ASP A 237 -16.64 12.71 13.53
CA ASP A 237 -16.11 12.79 12.16
C ASP A 237 -16.74 11.79 11.18
N GLN A 238 -17.47 10.78 11.69
CA GLN A 238 -17.98 9.65 10.91
C GLN A 238 -19.40 9.24 11.27
N TYR A 239 -20.16 10.10 11.95
CA TYR A 239 -21.55 9.82 12.38
C TYR A 239 -22.43 9.29 11.25
N GLN A 240 -22.28 9.84 10.04
CA GLN A 240 -23.06 9.42 8.86
C GLN A 240 -22.90 7.94 8.50
N ASN A 241 -21.80 7.31 8.90
CA ASN A 241 -21.54 5.89 8.68
C ASN A 241 -22.02 5.01 9.84
N TRP A 242 -22.38 5.59 10.99
CA TRP A 242 -22.68 4.86 12.21
C TRP A 242 -23.86 3.90 12.05
N ASP A 243 -25.00 4.37 11.52
CA ASP A 243 -26.20 3.55 11.30
C ASP A 243 -25.96 2.26 10.49
N ARG A 244 -24.95 2.30 9.61
CA ARG A 244 -24.55 1.16 8.78
C ARG A 244 -23.67 0.19 9.56
N VAL A 245 -22.68 0.69 10.30
CA VAL A 245 -21.66 -0.13 10.96
C VAL A 245 -22.06 -0.59 12.35
N SER A 246 -22.95 0.13 13.03
CA SER A 246 -23.47 -0.20 14.36
C SER A 246 -24.21 -1.55 14.40
N LYS A 247 -24.83 -1.93 13.29
CA LYS A 247 -25.53 -3.21 13.11
C LYS A 247 -24.60 -4.42 13.07
N LEU A 248 -23.30 -4.19 12.86
CA LEU A 248 -22.28 -5.23 12.72
C LEU A 248 -21.62 -5.58 14.06
N ILE A 249 -21.82 -4.76 15.08
CA ILE A 249 -21.20 -4.94 16.39
C ILE A 249 -22.22 -5.43 17.43
N PRO A 250 -21.77 -5.99 18.56
CA PRO A 250 -22.68 -6.46 19.61
C PRO A 250 -23.62 -5.36 20.11
N PRO A 251 -24.91 -5.64 20.36
CA PRO A 251 -25.89 -4.64 20.79
C PRO A 251 -25.47 -3.86 22.05
N LYS A 252 -24.76 -4.52 22.98
CA LYS A 252 -24.22 -3.86 24.17
C LYS A 252 -23.19 -2.78 23.81
N LEU A 253 -22.28 -3.08 22.87
CA LEU A 253 -21.24 -2.15 22.46
C LEU A 253 -21.83 -1.01 21.63
N GLU A 254 -22.76 -1.33 20.74
CA GLU A 254 -23.53 -0.35 19.97
C GLU A 254 -24.22 0.65 20.90
N SER A 255 -25.01 0.17 21.86
CA SER A 255 -25.71 1.03 22.82
C SER A 255 -24.76 1.95 23.59
N ILE A 256 -23.60 1.44 24.02
CA ILE A 256 -22.61 2.22 24.78
C ILE A 256 -21.98 3.32 23.91
N ILE A 257 -21.62 3.01 22.66
CA ILE A 257 -21.02 3.98 21.73
C ILE A 257 -22.05 5.01 21.29
N SER A 258 -23.28 4.58 21.00
CA SER A 258 -24.39 5.46 20.62
C SER A 258 -24.77 6.44 21.73
N GLU A 259 -24.81 5.98 22.99
CA GLU A 259 -25.19 6.83 24.12
C GLU A 259 -24.10 7.85 24.49
N LEU A 260 -22.82 7.47 24.41
CA LEU A 260 -21.72 8.36 24.76
C LEU A 260 -21.15 9.15 23.58
N GLU A 261 -21.51 8.77 22.36
CA GLU A 261 -20.97 9.33 21.11
C GLU A 261 -19.43 9.36 21.12
N LYS A 262 -18.83 8.22 21.50
CA LYS A 262 -17.38 8.07 21.68
C LYS A 262 -16.85 6.79 21.07
N GLY A 263 -15.71 6.89 20.37
CA GLY A 263 -14.90 5.74 19.99
C GLY A 263 -13.78 5.48 21.00
N ILE A 264 -13.12 4.33 20.90
CA ILE A 264 -11.92 4.02 21.69
C ILE A 264 -10.82 3.42 20.80
N THR A 265 -9.59 3.89 20.96
CA THR A 265 -8.45 3.44 20.15
C THR A 265 -7.83 2.15 20.70
N GLN A 266 -7.06 1.44 19.86
CA GLN A 266 -6.32 0.25 20.26
C GLN A 266 -5.34 0.53 21.41
N GLU A 267 -4.62 1.65 21.39
CA GLU A 267 -3.69 2.01 22.46
C GLU A 267 -4.42 2.27 23.77
N SER A 268 -5.61 2.89 23.72
CA SER A 268 -6.44 3.09 24.91
C SER A 268 -6.97 1.77 25.47
N ILE A 269 -7.39 0.84 24.60
CA ILE A 269 -7.76 -0.53 24.99
C ILE A 269 -6.60 -1.21 25.73
N MET A 270 -5.39 -1.15 25.16
CA MET A 270 -4.20 -1.79 25.73
C MET A 270 -3.73 -1.14 27.02
N ALA A 271 -3.60 0.19 27.05
CA ALA A 271 -3.11 0.94 28.21
C ALA A 271 -4.00 0.75 29.45
N ASN A 272 -5.29 0.48 29.23
CA ASN A 272 -6.27 0.28 30.29
C ASN A 272 -6.65 -1.20 30.49
N GLN A 273 -5.91 -2.14 29.88
CA GLN A 273 -6.11 -3.59 30.01
C GLN A 273 -7.56 -4.02 29.75
N ILE A 274 -8.20 -3.38 28.77
CA ILE A 274 -9.58 -3.70 28.40
C ILE A 274 -9.54 -4.98 27.56
N ALA A 275 -10.17 -6.05 28.07
CA ALA A 275 -10.27 -7.30 27.32
C ALA A 275 -11.07 -7.10 26.02
N VAL A 276 -10.60 -7.73 24.94
CA VAL A 276 -11.30 -7.79 23.65
C VAL A 276 -11.87 -9.19 23.44
N ARG A 277 -12.96 -9.27 22.68
CA ARG A 277 -13.69 -10.49 22.40
C ARG A 277 -13.86 -10.65 20.90
N LEU A 278 -13.78 -11.90 20.44
CA LEU A 278 -14.01 -12.23 19.05
C LEU A 278 -15.52 -12.13 18.72
N HIS A 279 -15.84 -11.38 17.68
CA HIS A 279 -17.21 -11.22 17.19
C HIS A 279 -17.24 -11.39 15.68
N GLN A 280 -18.27 -12.07 15.18
CA GLN A 280 -18.52 -12.19 13.75
C GLN A 280 -19.13 -10.87 13.23
N ILE A 281 -18.68 -10.41 12.06
CA ILE A 281 -19.11 -9.16 11.42
C ILE A 281 -19.58 -9.37 9.97
#